data_AF-A0A7J9LE84-F1
#
_entry.id   AF-A0A7J9LE84-F1
#
_cell.length_a   1.000
_cell.length_b   1.000
_cell.length_c   1.000
_cell.angle_alpha   90.00
_cell.angle_beta   90.00
_cell.angle_gamma   90.00
#
_symmetry.space_group_name_H-M   'P 1'
#
loop_
_entity.id
_entity.type
_entity.pdbx_description
1 polymer ?
#
loop_
_entity_poly.entity_id
_entity_poly.type
_entity_poly.pdbx_seq_one_letter_code
_entity_poly.pdbx_strand_id
1 'polypeptide(L)'
;MLVIRSIGPHSSRKPTQHTGMCANISCLELKLKLGSFMEMLFGGRYVLLLMSLFSIYCGLIYNEFFSVPFHIFGGSAYKCRDATCSDAHSAGLIKFRDPYPFGVDPSWRGSRSELPFLNSLKMKMSILLGVAQMNLGIILSYFNARFFHSSLDIRYQFVPQMIFLNSLFGYLSLLIIIKWCIGSQADLYHVMIYMFLSPTDDLGENELFWGQRPLQIVLLLLALVAVPWMLFPKPFILKKLHSERFQGRNYGMLVSSEFDPDVEPDSAREHHEEFNFSEVFVHQMIHSIEFVLGAVSNTASYLRLWALSLAHSELSTVFYEKVLLLAWGYDNVVIRLIGLAVFAFATAFILLMMETLSAFLHALRLHWVEFQNKFYYGDGYKFKPFSFALITEDDD
;
A
#
# COMPACT_ATOMS: atom_id res chain seq x y z
N MET A 1 34.62 3.44 -75.99
CA MET A 1 35.06 4.76 -76.48
C MET A 1 35.81 5.44 -75.35
N LEU A 2 37.12 5.58 -75.52
CA LEU A 2 38.10 6.09 -74.57
C LEU A 2 38.04 7.63 -74.54
N VAL A 3 37.88 8.27 -73.38
CA VAL A 3 38.42 9.63 -73.16
C VAL A 3 38.86 9.78 -71.70
N ILE A 4 40.17 9.96 -71.56
CA ILE A 4 40.91 10.41 -70.39
C ILE A 4 40.80 11.94 -70.31
N ARG A 5 40.61 12.53 -69.12
CA ARG A 5 41.23 13.83 -68.81
C ARG A 5 41.54 14.00 -67.32
N SER A 6 42.82 14.22 -67.09
CA SER A 6 43.53 14.53 -65.85
C SER A 6 43.34 16.01 -65.42
N ILE A 7 43.47 16.32 -64.13
CA ILE A 7 44.46 17.26 -63.52
C ILE A 7 44.07 17.66 -62.08
N GLY A 8 44.94 17.34 -61.11
CA GLY A 8 45.49 18.32 -60.15
C GLY A 8 44.93 18.41 -58.70
N PRO A 9 45.76 18.81 -57.70
CA PRO A 9 45.83 18.16 -56.38
C PRO A 9 45.60 19.11 -55.17
N HIS A 10 45.34 18.58 -53.96
CA HIS A 10 46.11 18.89 -52.73
C HIS A 10 45.53 18.31 -51.42
N SER A 11 46.47 17.78 -50.62
CA SER A 11 46.56 17.84 -49.15
C SER A 11 45.92 16.74 -48.29
N SER A 12 46.79 15.80 -47.91
CA SER A 12 46.70 14.91 -46.75
C SER A 12 46.51 15.67 -45.42
N ARG A 13 45.56 15.23 -44.58
CA ARG A 13 45.76 15.13 -43.12
C ARG A 13 45.07 13.88 -42.58
N LYS A 14 45.87 13.02 -41.95
CA LYS A 14 45.47 11.86 -41.14
C LYS A 14 44.49 12.28 -40.03
N PRO A 15 43.47 11.48 -39.67
CA PRO A 15 42.76 11.67 -38.42
C PRO A 15 43.50 10.95 -37.29
N THR A 16 43.93 11.72 -36.29
CA THR A 16 44.30 11.21 -34.96
C THR A 16 43.03 10.76 -34.25
N GLN A 17 42.89 9.44 -34.09
CA GLN A 17 41.96 8.74 -33.21
C GLN A 17 42.36 8.92 -31.73
N HIS A 18 41.36 8.75 -30.85
CA HIS A 18 41.44 8.65 -29.39
C HIS A 18 41.51 9.95 -28.59
N THR A 19 40.36 10.64 -28.46
CA THR A 19 39.93 11.35 -27.22
C THR A 19 38.47 11.85 -27.25
N GLY A 20 37.80 11.88 -28.40
CA GLY A 20 36.42 12.42 -28.52
C GLY A 20 35.26 11.42 -28.43
N MET A 21 35.50 10.11 -28.41
CA MET A 21 34.42 9.10 -28.52
C MET A 21 33.72 8.80 -27.18
N CYS A 22 34.43 8.93 -26.04
CA CYS A 22 33.81 8.73 -24.72
C CYS A 22 32.74 9.79 -24.39
N ALA A 23 32.91 11.04 -24.81
CA ALA A 23 31.94 12.11 -24.55
C ALA A 23 30.61 11.89 -25.31
N ASN A 24 30.66 11.32 -26.51
CA ASN A 24 29.47 11.00 -27.30
C ASN A 24 28.75 9.74 -26.82
N ILE A 25 29.47 8.73 -26.31
CA ILE A 25 28.84 7.53 -25.74
C ILE A 25 28.07 7.89 -24.47
N SER A 26 28.66 8.67 -23.55
CA SER A 26 27.96 9.11 -22.35
C SER A 26 26.78 10.06 -22.66
N CYS A 27 26.90 10.94 -23.66
CA CYS A 27 25.80 11.81 -24.09
C CYS A 27 24.68 11.03 -24.80
N LEU A 28 25.03 10.01 -25.60
CA LEU A 28 24.07 9.13 -26.27
C LEU A 28 23.35 8.24 -25.25
N GLU A 29 24.08 7.64 -24.30
CA GLU A 29 23.50 6.85 -23.21
C GLU A 29 22.62 7.71 -22.30
N LEU A 30 23.00 8.97 -22.05
CA LEU A 30 22.17 9.93 -21.33
C LEU A 30 20.89 10.27 -22.12
N LYS A 31 20.97 10.49 -23.43
CA LYS A 31 19.80 10.72 -24.28
C LYS A 31 18.88 9.50 -24.34
N LEU A 32 19.43 8.29 -24.41
CA LEU A 32 18.67 7.04 -24.41
C LEU A 32 17.99 6.79 -23.06
N LYS A 33 18.71 7.02 -21.94
CA LYS A 33 18.13 6.95 -20.58
C LYS A 33 17.11 8.05 -20.31
N LEU A 34 17.32 9.25 -20.83
CA LEU A 34 16.35 10.34 -20.72
C LEU A 34 15.12 10.04 -21.58
N GLY A 35 15.30 9.42 -22.74
CA GLY A 35 14.23 8.89 -23.58
C GLY A 35 13.40 7.84 -22.84
N SER A 36 14.03 6.84 -22.24
CA SER A 36 13.32 5.77 -21.51
C SER A 36 12.63 6.28 -20.24
N PHE A 37 13.21 7.23 -19.52
CA PHE A 37 12.55 7.87 -18.37
C PHE A 37 11.36 8.73 -18.81
N MET A 38 11.50 9.51 -19.89
CA MET A 38 10.40 10.30 -20.45
C MET A 38 9.28 9.41 -20.99
N GLU A 39 9.60 8.27 -21.59
CA GLU A 39 8.62 7.30 -22.05
C GLU A 39 7.84 6.69 -20.88
N MET A 40 8.52 6.31 -19.79
CA MET A 40 7.89 5.84 -18.56
C MET A 40 6.95 6.90 -17.97
N LEU A 41 7.40 8.16 -17.88
CA LEU A 41 6.57 9.28 -17.42
C LEU A 41 5.37 9.53 -18.33
N PHE A 42 5.56 9.43 -19.65
CA PHE A 42 4.50 9.67 -20.63
C PHE A 42 3.45 8.54 -20.62
N GLY A 43 3.87 7.30 -20.42
CA GLY A 43 2.99 6.16 -20.18
C GLY A 43 2.19 6.29 -18.88
N GLY A 44 2.82 6.85 -17.84
CA GLY A 44 2.22 7.05 -16.50
C GLY A 44 1.43 8.37 -16.31
N ARG A 45 1.19 9.17 -17.36
CA ARG A 45 0.65 10.54 -17.23
C ARG A 45 -0.64 10.66 -16.42
N TYR A 46 -1.57 9.70 -16.58
CA TYR A 46 -2.84 9.71 -15.85
C TYR A 46 -2.67 9.35 -14.37
N VAL A 47 -1.70 8.47 -14.06
CA VAL A 47 -1.36 8.11 -12.68
C VAL A 47 -0.79 9.34 -11.97
N LEU A 48 0.14 10.06 -12.60
CA LEU A 48 0.72 11.29 -12.05
C LEU A 48 -0.32 12.39 -11.83
N LEU A 49 -1.26 12.56 -12.77
CA LEU A 49 -2.35 13.52 -12.64
C LEU A 49 -3.26 13.16 -11.46
N LEU A 50 -3.62 11.89 -11.32
CA LEU A 50 -4.47 11.45 -10.21
C LEU A 50 -3.75 11.60 -8.85
N MET A 51 -2.46 11.27 -8.80
CA MET A 51 -1.63 11.45 -7.61
C MET A 51 -1.53 12.92 -7.20
N SER A 52 -1.36 13.84 -8.14
CA SER A 52 -1.28 15.27 -7.83
C SER A 52 -2.61 15.82 -7.31
N LEU A 53 -3.73 15.41 -7.90
CA LEU A 53 -5.07 15.81 -7.44
C LEU A 53 -5.36 15.31 -6.02
N PHE A 54 -5.06 14.04 -5.72
CA PHE A 54 -5.22 13.52 -4.37
C PHE A 54 -4.21 14.08 -3.37
N SER A 55 -3.00 14.42 -3.81
CA SER A 55 -2.02 15.12 -2.97
C SER A 55 -2.53 16.50 -2.55
N ILE A 56 -3.13 17.27 -3.47
CA ILE A 56 -3.76 18.56 -3.15
C ILE A 56 -4.90 18.36 -2.15
N TYR A 57 -5.77 17.37 -2.36
CA TYR A 57 -6.87 17.07 -1.44
C TYR A 57 -6.36 16.71 -0.03
N CYS A 58 -5.37 15.82 0.08
CA CYS A 58 -4.77 15.45 1.36
C CYS A 58 -4.02 16.62 2.02
N GLY A 59 -3.35 17.47 1.23
CA GLY A 59 -2.69 18.68 1.72
C GLY A 59 -3.69 19.67 2.33
N LEU A 60 -4.88 19.80 1.74
CA LEU A 60 -5.98 20.61 2.31
C LEU A 60 -6.55 19.98 3.59
N ILE A 61 -6.64 18.65 3.69
CA ILE A 61 -7.06 17.97 4.92
C ILE A 61 -6.04 18.20 6.05
N TYR A 62 -4.74 18.06 5.76
CA TYR A 62 -3.70 18.34 6.76
C TYR A 62 -3.54 19.84 7.03
N ASN A 63 -4.08 20.69 6.17
CA ASN A 63 -3.97 22.14 6.23
C ASN A 63 -2.52 22.61 6.25
N GLU A 64 -1.71 22.03 5.37
CA GLU A 64 -0.28 22.30 5.24
C GLU A 64 0.04 22.69 3.80
N PHE A 65 0.50 23.93 3.60
CA PHE A 65 0.95 24.40 2.29
C PHE A 65 2.33 25.05 2.43
N PHE A 66 3.36 24.42 1.85
CA PHE A 66 4.77 24.76 2.07
C PHE A 66 5.13 24.94 3.56
N SER A 67 4.64 24.04 4.43
CA SER A 67 4.80 24.07 5.89
C SER A 67 4.06 25.22 6.62
N VAL A 68 3.31 26.06 5.90
CA VAL A 68 2.51 27.14 6.49
C VAL A 68 1.02 26.75 6.59
N PRO A 69 0.35 26.95 7.74
CA PRO A 69 -1.09 26.74 7.88
C PRO A 69 -1.90 27.89 7.28
N PHE A 70 -3.08 27.59 6.72
CA PHE A 70 -3.99 28.60 6.20
C PHE A 70 -5.33 28.62 6.96
N HIS A 71 -5.85 29.82 7.22
CA HIS A 71 -7.16 30.03 7.85
C HIS A 71 -8.29 30.11 6.80
N ILE A 72 -8.43 29.07 5.96
CA ILE A 72 -9.33 29.09 4.78
C ILE A 72 -10.82 28.97 5.15
N PHE A 73 -11.17 28.11 6.11
CA PHE A 73 -12.54 27.67 6.40
C PHE A 73 -13.13 28.25 7.69
N GLY A 74 -12.46 29.22 8.32
CA GLY A 74 -12.99 29.95 9.47
C GLY A 74 -11.95 30.27 10.55
N GLY A 75 -12.43 30.80 11.67
CA GLY A 75 -11.60 31.01 12.86
C GLY A 75 -11.28 29.69 13.57
N SER A 76 -10.06 29.58 14.10
CA SER A 76 -9.61 28.43 14.90
C SER A 76 -10.56 28.12 16.07
N ALA A 77 -10.68 26.83 16.39
CA ALA A 77 -11.42 26.33 17.54
C ALA A 77 -10.72 26.61 18.88
N TYR A 78 -9.44 26.99 18.83
CA TYR A 78 -8.61 27.27 19.98
C TYR A 78 -8.28 28.77 20.03
N LYS A 79 -8.54 29.39 21.18
CA LYS A 79 -8.21 30.81 21.42
C LYS A 79 -7.60 30.99 22.79
N CYS A 80 -6.74 32.00 22.91
CA CYS A 80 -6.25 32.48 24.19
C CYS A 80 -7.39 33.20 24.93
N ARG A 81 -7.51 32.94 26.24
CA ARG A 81 -8.52 33.56 27.11
C ARG A 81 -8.21 35.04 27.41
N ASP A 82 -6.93 35.41 27.49
CA ASP A 82 -6.46 36.77 27.78
C ASP A 82 -5.56 37.34 26.68
N ALA A 83 -5.64 38.66 26.49
CA ALA A 83 -4.82 39.43 25.55
C ALA A 83 -3.33 39.52 25.94
N THR A 84 -2.97 39.11 27.16
CA THR A 84 -1.59 38.99 27.66
C THR A 84 -0.92 37.68 27.27
N CYS A 85 -1.67 36.74 26.70
CA CYS A 85 -1.15 35.50 26.14
C CYS A 85 -0.56 35.79 24.74
N SER A 86 0.43 36.69 24.71
CA SER A 86 1.01 37.24 23.48
C SER A 86 1.75 36.20 22.65
N ASP A 87 2.23 35.11 23.26
CA ASP A 87 2.89 34.04 22.53
C ASP A 87 2.50 32.69 23.14
N ALA A 88 2.04 31.77 22.29
CA ALA A 88 1.52 30.44 22.58
C ALA A 88 2.54 29.46 23.20
N HIS A 89 3.55 29.95 23.92
CA HIS A 89 4.70 29.16 24.35
C HIS A 89 4.59 28.59 25.78
N SER A 90 3.65 29.08 26.61
CA SER A 90 3.63 28.77 28.05
C SER A 90 2.25 28.49 28.67
N ALA A 91 1.13 28.86 28.04
CA ALA A 91 -0.22 28.56 28.53
C ALA A 91 -1.08 27.90 27.44
N GLY A 92 -1.69 26.75 27.76
CA GLY A 92 -2.42 25.92 26.81
C GLY A 92 -3.64 26.63 26.20
N LEU A 93 -3.79 26.53 24.88
CA LEU A 93 -4.98 27.07 24.22
C LEU A 93 -6.22 26.30 24.69
N ILE A 94 -7.28 27.02 25.05
CA ILE A 94 -8.54 26.43 25.51
C ILE A 94 -9.45 26.24 24.29
N LYS A 95 -10.09 25.08 24.18
CA LYS A 95 -11.11 24.80 23.16
C LYS A 95 -12.30 25.73 23.41
N PHE A 96 -12.46 26.73 22.55
CA PHE A 96 -13.48 27.77 22.67
C PHE A 96 -14.65 27.54 21.71
N ARG A 97 -14.41 26.85 20.58
CA ARG A 97 -15.41 26.62 19.53
C ARG A 97 -15.52 25.14 19.14
N ASP A 98 -16.55 24.85 18.37
CA ASP A 98 -16.72 23.60 17.64
C ASP A 98 -15.50 23.28 16.75
N PRO A 99 -15.27 21.99 16.44
CA PRO A 99 -14.16 21.57 15.59
C PRO A 99 -14.13 22.32 14.25
N TYR A 100 -12.92 22.54 13.74
CA TYR A 100 -12.72 23.21 12.46
C TYR A 100 -13.49 22.48 11.33
N PRO A 101 -14.24 23.18 10.48
CA PRO A 101 -15.18 22.55 9.55
C PRO A 101 -14.54 21.59 8.54
N PHE A 102 -13.29 21.85 8.12
CA PHE A 102 -12.60 21.04 7.14
C PHE A 102 -11.10 21.01 7.41
N GLY A 103 -10.55 19.82 7.64
CA GLY A 103 -9.13 19.60 7.88
C GLY A 103 -8.68 19.87 9.31
N VAL A 104 -7.36 19.92 9.51
CA VAL A 104 -6.74 20.18 10.81
C VAL A 104 -6.75 21.67 11.13
N ASP A 105 -7.02 22.01 12.39
CA ASP A 105 -7.07 23.39 12.86
C ASP A 105 -5.68 24.07 12.76
N PRO A 106 -5.57 25.24 12.09
CA PRO A 106 -4.34 26.02 11.98
C PRO A 106 -3.60 26.27 13.29
N SER A 107 -4.31 26.42 14.41
CA SER A 107 -3.70 26.78 15.69
C SER A 107 -2.78 25.72 16.29
N TRP A 108 -2.85 24.48 15.78
CA TRP A 108 -1.95 23.41 16.23
C TRP A 108 -0.52 23.64 15.75
N ARG A 109 -0.35 24.29 14.59
CA ARG A 109 0.97 24.63 14.04
C ARG A 109 1.68 25.65 14.91
N GLY A 110 2.91 25.32 15.34
CA GLY A 110 3.72 26.14 16.25
C GLY A 110 3.46 25.89 17.74
N SER A 111 2.58 24.94 18.09
CA SER A 111 2.35 24.55 19.49
C SER A 111 3.33 23.46 19.94
N ARG A 112 3.71 23.43 21.23
CA ARG A 112 4.55 22.35 21.80
C ARG A 112 3.91 20.96 21.66
N SER A 113 2.59 20.89 21.54
CA SER A 113 1.81 19.66 21.42
C SER A 113 1.44 19.27 19.98
N GLU A 114 1.97 19.97 18.97
CA GLU A 114 1.71 19.69 17.56
C GLU A 114 2.16 18.28 17.17
N LEU A 115 3.44 17.99 17.40
CA LEU A 115 4.07 16.73 16.99
C LEU A 115 3.41 15.49 17.63
N PRO A 116 3.14 15.42 18.94
CA PRO A 116 2.45 14.27 19.51
C PRO A 116 1.00 14.12 19.00
N PHE A 117 0.31 15.22 18.72
CA PHE A 117 -1.04 15.19 18.15
C PHE A 117 -1.05 14.67 16.70
N LEU A 118 -0.24 15.27 15.81
CA LEU A 118 -0.15 14.87 14.41
C LEU A 118 0.39 13.44 14.25
N ASN A 119 1.33 13.03 15.10
CA ASN A 119 1.84 11.67 15.15
C ASN A 119 0.69 10.69 15.45
N SER A 120 -0.04 10.91 16.55
CA SER A 120 -1.16 10.01 16.89
C SER A 120 -2.25 10.01 15.82
N LEU A 121 -2.57 11.16 15.22
CA LEU A 121 -3.59 11.28 14.18
C LEU A 121 -3.19 10.48 12.92
N LYS A 122 -2.00 10.77 12.37
CA LYS A 122 -1.53 10.14 11.13
C LYS A 122 -1.33 8.63 11.30
N MET A 123 -0.82 8.19 12.45
CA MET A 123 -0.68 6.76 12.76
C MET A 123 -2.04 6.04 12.78
N LYS A 124 -3.03 6.59 13.48
CA LYS A 124 -4.38 6.00 13.55
C LYS A 124 -5.08 6.00 12.18
N MET A 125 -4.92 7.07 11.40
CA MET A 125 -5.48 7.15 10.05
C MET A 125 -4.86 6.11 9.10
N SER A 126 -3.55 5.88 9.21
CA SER A 126 -2.84 4.85 8.46
C SER A 126 -3.38 3.44 8.76
N ILE A 127 -3.64 3.12 10.03
CA ILE A 127 -4.24 1.84 10.43
C ILE A 127 -5.66 1.70 9.85
N LEU A 128 -6.50 2.74 9.95
CA LEU A 128 -7.86 2.73 9.41
C LEU A 128 -7.88 2.50 7.90
N LEU A 129 -7.04 3.21 7.14
CA LEU A 129 -6.91 3.04 5.69
C LEU A 129 -6.40 1.64 5.33
N GLY A 130 -5.43 1.12 6.09
CA GLY A 130 -4.90 -0.22 5.88
C GLY A 130 -5.97 -1.30 6.06
N VAL A 131 -6.71 -1.26 7.17
CA VAL A 131 -7.79 -2.23 7.44
C VAL A 131 -8.91 -2.12 6.41
N ALA A 132 -9.27 -0.92 5.97
CA ALA A 132 -10.25 -0.72 4.91
C ALA A 132 -9.77 -1.32 3.57
N GLN A 133 -8.53 -1.04 3.15
CA GLN A 133 -7.96 -1.58 1.90
C GLN A 133 -7.82 -3.11 1.94
N MET A 134 -7.39 -3.68 3.07
CA MET A 134 -7.28 -5.12 3.23
C MET A 134 -8.64 -5.82 3.21
N ASN A 135 -9.67 -5.24 3.83
CA ASN A 135 -11.04 -5.75 3.74
C ASN A 135 -11.56 -5.70 2.29
N LEU A 136 -11.30 -4.61 1.56
CA LEU A 136 -11.64 -4.50 0.14
C LEU A 136 -10.99 -5.63 -0.68
N GLY A 137 -9.72 -5.96 -0.41
CA GLY A 137 -9.03 -7.07 -1.08
C GLY A 137 -9.69 -8.44 -0.84
N ILE A 138 -10.14 -8.72 0.40
CA ILE A 138 -10.86 -9.96 0.73
C ILE A 138 -12.23 -9.99 0.05
N ILE A 139 -12.92 -8.85 -0.03
CA ILE A 139 -14.20 -8.73 -0.74
C ILE A 139 -14.04 -9.01 -2.25
N LEU A 140 -12.94 -8.56 -2.87
CA LEU A 140 -12.63 -8.90 -4.27
C LEU A 140 -12.39 -10.39 -4.47
N SER A 141 -11.74 -11.05 -3.52
CA SER A 141 -11.58 -12.51 -3.52
C SER A 141 -12.94 -13.24 -3.47
N TYR A 142 -13.92 -12.70 -2.73
CA TYR A 142 -15.29 -13.21 -2.73
C TYR A 142 -15.97 -13.08 -4.10
N PHE A 143 -15.83 -11.93 -4.76
CA PHE A 143 -16.39 -11.76 -6.11
C PHE A 143 -15.75 -12.74 -7.11
N ASN A 144 -14.45 -13.01 -6.98
CA ASN A 144 -13.75 -13.98 -7.81
C ASN A 144 -14.28 -15.41 -7.60
N ALA A 145 -14.40 -15.85 -6.34
CA ALA A 145 -14.94 -17.18 -6.01
C ALA A 145 -16.41 -17.33 -6.44
N ARG A 146 -17.18 -16.24 -6.39
CA ARG A 146 -18.57 -16.21 -6.89
C ARG A 146 -18.63 -16.36 -8.41
N PHE A 147 -17.74 -15.71 -9.15
CA PHE A 147 -17.66 -15.80 -10.61
C PHE A 147 -17.29 -17.23 -11.06
N PHE A 148 -16.32 -17.86 -10.41
CA PHE A 148 -15.92 -19.25 -10.70
C PHE A 148 -16.84 -20.31 -10.07
N HIS A 149 -17.95 -19.92 -9.42
CA HIS A 149 -18.91 -20.80 -8.76
C HIS A 149 -18.32 -21.79 -7.73
N SER A 150 -17.14 -21.49 -7.15
CA SER A 150 -16.48 -22.36 -6.18
C SER A 150 -17.01 -22.14 -4.75
N SER A 151 -18.16 -22.76 -4.44
CA SER A 151 -18.84 -22.61 -3.14
C SER A 151 -18.01 -23.08 -1.93
N LEU A 152 -17.02 -23.96 -2.15
CA LEU A 152 -16.11 -24.43 -1.12
C LEU A 152 -15.14 -23.32 -0.67
N ASP A 153 -14.59 -22.55 -1.59
CA ASP A 153 -13.65 -21.45 -1.26
C ASP A 153 -14.38 -20.32 -0.54
N ILE A 154 -15.64 -20.03 -0.92
CA ILE A 154 -16.46 -19.03 -0.23
C ILE A 154 -16.64 -19.39 1.25
N ARG A 155 -17.01 -20.64 1.55
CA ARG A 155 -17.34 -21.04 2.93
C ARG A 155 -16.11 -21.30 3.81
N TYR A 156 -15.01 -21.79 3.24
CA TYR A 156 -13.86 -22.25 4.01
C TYR A 156 -12.60 -21.38 3.86
N GLN A 157 -12.55 -20.46 2.89
CA GLN A 157 -11.45 -19.51 2.72
C GLN A 157 -11.92 -18.08 3.01
N PHE A 158 -12.97 -17.58 2.34
CA PHE A 158 -13.42 -16.20 2.54
C PHE A 158 -14.00 -15.93 3.94
N VAL A 159 -14.95 -16.76 4.42
CA VAL A 159 -15.63 -16.53 5.71
C VAL A 159 -14.64 -16.50 6.88
N PRO A 160 -13.72 -17.47 7.05
CA PRO A 160 -12.76 -17.44 8.16
C PRO A 160 -11.79 -16.26 8.07
N GLN A 161 -11.32 -15.92 6.86
CA GLN A 161 -10.44 -14.77 6.65
C GLN A 161 -11.12 -13.45 7.04
N MET A 162 -12.40 -13.29 6.70
CA MET A 162 -13.19 -12.12 7.05
C MET A 162 -13.45 -12.02 8.55
N ILE A 163 -13.77 -13.15 9.21
CA ILE A 163 -13.96 -13.20 10.67
C ILE A 163 -12.67 -12.87 11.40
N PHE A 164 -11.55 -13.49 11.02
CA PHE A 164 -10.25 -13.29 11.66
C PHE A 164 -9.73 -11.85 11.52
N LEU A 165 -9.78 -11.27 10.31
CA LEU A 165 -9.30 -9.91 10.10
C LEU A 165 -10.15 -8.89 10.87
N ASN A 166 -11.48 -9.02 10.83
CA ASN A 166 -12.36 -8.07 11.50
C ASN A 166 -12.42 -8.25 13.01
N SER A 167 -12.19 -9.46 13.52
CA SER A 167 -12.20 -9.68 14.97
C SER A 167 -11.04 -9.00 15.69
N LEU A 168 -9.87 -8.93 15.05
CA LEU A 168 -8.68 -8.29 15.63
C LEU A 168 -8.55 -6.82 15.18
N PHE A 169 -8.35 -6.61 13.88
CA PHE A 169 -8.02 -5.30 13.33
C PHE A 169 -9.26 -4.47 12.97
N GLY A 170 -10.39 -5.12 12.65
CA GLY A 170 -11.68 -4.44 12.56
C GLY A 170 -12.10 -3.87 13.93
N TYR A 171 -11.94 -4.65 15.00
CA TYR A 171 -12.17 -4.18 16.36
C TYR A 171 -11.26 -3.02 16.74
N LEU A 172 -9.96 -3.07 16.42
CA LEU A 172 -9.04 -1.94 16.60
C LEU A 172 -9.57 -0.67 15.93
N SER A 173 -10.03 -0.80 14.67
CA SER A 173 -10.54 0.32 13.88
C SER A 173 -11.80 0.92 14.51
N LEU A 174 -12.72 0.09 15.00
CA LEU A 174 -13.91 0.55 15.72
C LEU A 174 -13.56 1.29 17.01
N LEU A 175 -12.59 0.79 17.79
CA LEU A 175 -12.14 1.47 18.99
C LEU A 175 -11.50 2.84 18.71
N ILE A 176 -10.76 2.99 17.60
CA ILE A 176 -10.23 4.31 17.18
C ILE A 176 -11.38 5.29 16.95
N ILE A 177 -12.40 4.88 16.20
CA ILE A 177 -13.57 5.72 15.87
C ILE A 177 -14.35 6.08 17.13
N ILE A 178 -14.62 5.10 18.00
CA ILE A 178 -15.32 5.32 19.27
C ILE A 178 -14.52 6.28 20.16
N LYS A 179 -13.20 6.11 20.23
CA LYS A 179 -12.32 7.03 20.97
C LYS A 179 -12.42 8.46 20.44
N TRP A 180 -12.50 8.65 19.12
CA TRP A 180 -12.69 9.97 18.51
C TRP A 180 -14.07 10.57 18.79
N CYS A 181 -15.13 9.75 18.87
CA CYS A 181 -16.48 10.24 19.21
C CYS A 181 -16.62 10.65 20.68
N ILE A 182 -16.03 9.89 21.61
CA ILE A 182 -16.19 10.10 23.05
C ILE A 182 -15.15 11.09 23.62
N GLY A 183 -13.97 11.19 22.99
CA GLY A 183 -12.89 12.07 23.46
C GLY A 183 -12.16 11.54 24.70
N SER A 184 -12.23 10.23 24.98
CA SER A 184 -11.55 9.60 26.12
C SER A 184 -10.03 9.52 25.92
N GLN A 185 -9.27 9.52 27.03
CA GLN A 185 -7.80 9.39 27.03
C GLN A 185 -7.30 7.94 26.95
N ALA A 186 -8.19 6.94 26.96
CA ALA A 186 -7.83 5.52 27.07
C ALA A 186 -6.75 5.03 26.07
N ASP A 187 -5.77 4.27 26.56
CA ASP A 187 -4.64 3.81 25.75
C ASP A 187 -4.96 2.56 24.91
N LEU A 188 -5.15 2.79 23.61
CA LEU A 188 -5.65 1.74 22.71
C LEU A 188 -4.69 0.56 22.52
N TYR A 189 -3.38 0.80 22.57
CA TYR A 189 -2.38 -0.28 22.46
C TYR A 189 -2.40 -1.20 23.68
N HIS A 190 -2.55 -0.64 24.89
CA HIS A 190 -2.70 -1.43 26.11
C HIS A 190 -3.95 -2.32 26.01
N VAL A 191 -5.09 -1.76 25.58
CA VAL A 191 -6.32 -2.53 25.36
C VAL A 191 -6.11 -3.71 24.39
N MET A 192 -5.35 -3.51 23.32
CA MET A 192 -5.07 -4.56 22.33
C MET A 192 -4.12 -5.64 22.85
N ILE A 193 -3.08 -5.26 23.61
CA ILE A 193 -2.12 -6.21 24.18
C ILE A 193 -2.78 -7.07 25.26
N TYR A 194 -3.54 -6.44 26.17
CA TYR A 194 -4.24 -7.14 27.24
C TYR A 194 -5.35 -8.05 26.73
N MET A 195 -5.95 -7.77 25.56
CA MET A 195 -6.90 -8.66 24.91
C MET A 195 -6.32 -10.06 24.64
N PHE A 196 -5.01 -10.17 24.33
CA PHE A 196 -4.35 -11.45 24.08
C PHE A 196 -3.67 -12.05 25.32
N LEU A 197 -3.11 -11.20 26.19
CA LEU A 197 -2.30 -11.66 27.32
C LEU A 197 -3.12 -12.03 28.56
N SER A 198 -4.16 -11.24 28.87
CA SER A 198 -5.02 -11.39 30.06
C SER A 198 -6.46 -10.96 29.75
N PRO A 199 -7.27 -11.79 29.06
CA PRO A 199 -8.60 -11.41 28.58
C PRO A 199 -9.66 -11.24 29.69
N THR A 200 -9.35 -11.62 30.93
CA THR A 200 -10.29 -11.63 32.08
C THR A 200 -10.01 -10.55 33.12
N ASP A 201 -8.93 -9.78 32.97
CA ASP A 201 -8.58 -8.74 33.94
C ASP A 201 -9.45 -7.48 33.78
N ASP A 202 -9.61 -6.75 34.87
CA ASP A 202 -10.38 -5.50 34.89
C ASP A 202 -9.59 -4.38 34.23
N LEU A 203 -10.15 -3.77 33.18
CA LEU A 203 -9.49 -2.69 32.46
C LEU A 203 -9.51 -1.35 33.22
N GLY A 204 -10.16 -1.26 34.38
CA GLY A 204 -10.12 -0.09 35.25
C GLY A 204 -10.48 1.21 34.50
N GLU A 205 -9.59 2.19 34.51
CA GLU A 205 -9.79 3.49 33.83
C GLU A 205 -9.78 3.41 32.28
N ASN A 206 -9.49 2.26 31.68
CA ASN A 206 -9.44 2.06 30.23
C ASN A 206 -10.70 1.41 29.63
N GLU A 207 -11.81 1.27 30.39
CA GLU A 207 -13.09 0.85 29.82
C GLU A 207 -13.68 1.96 28.93
N LEU A 208 -13.73 1.71 27.63
CA LEU A 208 -14.17 2.69 26.63
C LEU A 208 -15.70 2.69 26.48
N PHE A 209 -16.35 1.54 26.69
CA PHE A 209 -17.79 1.36 26.61
C PHE A 209 -18.28 0.22 27.50
N TRP A 210 -19.57 0.26 27.88
CA TRP A 210 -20.20 -0.79 28.68
C TRP A 210 -20.25 -2.12 27.91
N GLY A 211 -19.76 -3.20 28.52
CA GLY A 211 -19.73 -4.53 27.89
C GLY A 211 -18.50 -4.81 27.02
N GLN A 212 -17.41 -4.05 27.16
CA GLN A 212 -16.17 -4.28 26.42
C GLN A 212 -15.55 -5.67 26.68
N ARG A 213 -15.58 -6.15 27.92
CA ARG A 213 -15.00 -7.46 28.31
C ARG A 213 -15.66 -8.67 27.63
N PRO A 214 -16.99 -8.87 27.72
CA PRO A 214 -17.63 -10.01 27.05
C PRO A 214 -17.44 -9.95 25.53
N LEU A 215 -17.43 -8.75 24.95
CA LEU A 215 -17.17 -8.56 23.53
C LEU A 215 -15.75 -9.02 23.16
N GLN A 216 -14.71 -8.57 23.88
CA GLN A 216 -13.32 -9.00 23.63
C GLN A 216 -13.13 -10.52 23.72
N ILE A 217 -13.75 -11.17 24.72
CA ILE A 217 -13.68 -12.63 24.87
C ILE A 217 -14.33 -13.33 23.67
N VAL A 218 -15.51 -12.88 23.24
CA VAL A 218 -16.22 -13.45 22.08
C VAL A 218 -15.40 -13.27 20.80
N LEU A 219 -14.81 -12.09 20.58
CA LEU A 219 -13.99 -11.81 19.40
C LEU A 219 -12.69 -12.64 19.37
N LEU A 220 -12.04 -12.81 20.53
CA LEU A 220 -10.87 -13.67 20.65
C LEU A 220 -11.21 -15.14 20.36
N LEU A 221 -12.34 -15.63 20.88
CA LEU A 221 -12.80 -16.99 20.62
C LEU A 221 -13.12 -17.20 19.14
N LEU A 222 -13.80 -16.24 18.50
CA LEU A 222 -14.05 -16.27 17.05
C LEU A 222 -12.76 -16.29 16.24
N ALA A 223 -11.75 -15.50 16.64
CA ALA A 223 -10.43 -15.50 16.00
C ALA A 223 -9.74 -16.86 16.12
N LEU A 224 -9.79 -17.48 17.31
CA LEU A 224 -9.17 -18.78 17.57
C LEU A 224 -9.85 -19.91 16.80
N VAL A 225 -11.19 -19.90 16.71
CA VAL A 225 -11.96 -20.88 15.94
C VAL A 225 -11.78 -20.72 14.42
N ALA A 226 -11.54 -19.50 13.93
CA ALA A 226 -11.33 -19.25 12.51
C ALA A 226 -10.09 -19.96 11.95
N VAL A 227 -9.04 -20.19 12.76
CA VAL A 227 -7.80 -20.84 12.31
C VAL A 227 -8.02 -22.32 11.97
N PRO A 228 -8.55 -23.18 12.87
CA PRO A 228 -8.91 -24.55 12.52
C PRO A 228 -9.97 -24.64 11.42
N TRP A 229 -10.92 -23.70 11.37
CA TRP A 229 -11.97 -23.67 10.35
C TRP A 229 -11.43 -23.49 8.94
N MET A 230 -10.32 -22.77 8.76
CA MET A 230 -9.69 -22.63 7.44
C MET A 230 -8.79 -23.83 7.09
N LEU A 231 -8.19 -24.48 8.09
CA LEU A 231 -7.19 -25.54 7.89
C LEU A 231 -7.81 -26.89 7.51
N PHE A 232 -8.78 -27.37 8.28
CA PHE A 232 -9.27 -28.76 8.16
C PHE A 232 -10.35 -29.00 7.10
N PRO A 233 -11.38 -28.15 6.92
CA PRO A 233 -12.51 -28.52 6.07
C PRO A 233 -12.15 -28.70 4.59
N LYS A 234 -11.31 -27.83 4.02
CA LYS A 234 -10.95 -27.86 2.59
C LYS A 234 -10.24 -29.18 2.18
N PRO A 235 -9.15 -29.61 2.84
CA PRO A 235 -8.46 -30.86 2.46
C PRO A 235 -9.33 -32.11 2.71
N PHE A 236 -10.13 -32.13 3.78
CA PHE A 236 -11.00 -33.27 4.09
C PHE A 236 -12.17 -33.41 3.12
N ILE A 237 -12.78 -32.29 2.70
CA ILE A 237 -13.85 -32.30 1.69
C ILE A 237 -13.29 -32.72 0.32
N LEU A 238 -12.10 -32.25 -0.04
CA LEU A 238 -11.46 -32.63 -1.29
C LEU A 238 -11.09 -34.13 -1.31
N LYS A 239 -10.59 -34.67 -0.19
CA LYS A 239 -10.37 -36.12 -0.03
C LYS A 239 -11.66 -36.92 -0.19
N LYS A 240 -12.77 -36.47 0.43
CA LYS A 240 -14.07 -37.16 0.34
C LYS A 240 -14.59 -37.14 -1.09
N LEU A 241 -14.55 -35.99 -1.76
CA LEU A 241 -14.98 -35.84 -3.15
C LEU A 241 -14.14 -36.70 -4.12
N HIS A 242 -12.83 -36.81 -3.88
CA HIS A 242 -11.95 -37.66 -4.67
C HIS A 242 -12.23 -39.15 -4.44
N SER A 243 -12.45 -39.57 -3.19
CA SER A 243 -12.82 -40.95 -2.84
C SER A 243 -14.15 -41.36 -3.47
N GLU A 244 -15.16 -40.47 -3.49
CA GLU A 244 -16.44 -40.72 -4.13
C GLU A 244 -16.31 -40.77 -5.66
N ARG A 245 -15.46 -39.92 -6.26
CA ARG A 245 -15.20 -39.94 -7.71
C ARG A 245 -14.42 -41.18 -8.15
N PHE A 246 -13.51 -41.68 -7.32
CA PHE A 246 -12.81 -42.95 -7.52
C PHE A 246 -13.74 -44.15 -7.37
N GLN A 247 -14.63 -44.16 -6.35
CA GLN A 247 -15.64 -45.20 -6.18
C GLN A 247 -16.64 -45.20 -7.35
N GLY A 248 -17.11 -44.05 -7.82
CA GLY A 248 -18.01 -43.95 -8.98
C GLY A 248 -17.38 -44.45 -10.28
N ARG A 249 -16.07 -44.26 -10.47
CA ARG A 249 -15.32 -44.80 -11.62
C ARG A 249 -15.15 -46.32 -11.54
N ASN A 250 -14.91 -46.88 -10.35
CA ASN A 250 -14.88 -48.33 -10.13
C ASN A 250 -16.26 -48.99 -10.33
N TYR A 251 -17.35 -48.32 -9.94
CA TYR A 251 -18.71 -48.81 -10.20
C TYR A 251 -19.08 -48.72 -11.69
N GLY A 252 -18.63 -47.70 -12.42
CA GLY A 252 -18.79 -47.62 -13.89
C GLY A 252 -18.03 -48.72 -14.65
N MET A 253 -16.83 -49.09 -14.17
CA MET A 253 -16.06 -50.22 -14.71
C MET A 253 -16.77 -51.57 -14.46
N LEU A 254 -17.38 -51.76 -13.28
CA LEU A 254 -18.10 -52.99 -12.92
C LEU A 254 -19.44 -53.17 -13.66
N VAL A 255 -20.01 -52.10 -14.23
CA VAL A 255 -21.24 -52.18 -15.04
C VAL A 255 -20.93 -52.41 -16.53
N SER A 256 -19.70 -52.15 -16.98
CA SER A 256 -19.26 -52.44 -18.36
C SER A 256 -18.59 -53.82 -18.52
N SER A 257 -18.51 -54.63 -17.46
CA SER A 257 -17.88 -55.96 -17.47
C SER A 257 -18.86 -57.10 -17.78
N GLU A 258 -19.82 -56.86 -18.67
CA GLU A 258 -20.48 -57.93 -19.42
C GLU A 258 -20.17 -57.70 -20.90
N PHE A 259 -19.45 -58.67 -21.49
CA PHE A 259 -19.13 -58.86 -22.91
C PHE A 259 -17.82 -58.25 -23.48
N ASP A 260 -16.72 -59.03 -23.45
CA ASP A 260 -15.97 -59.59 -24.61
C ASP A 260 -14.51 -59.99 -24.18
N PRO A 261 -14.00 -61.23 -24.40
CA PRO A 261 -12.68 -61.65 -23.91
C PRO A 261 -11.46 -61.23 -24.76
N ASP A 262 -11.61 -60.60 -25.92
CA ASP A 262 -10.53 -60.51 -26.93
C ASP A 262 -10.04 -59.09 -27.28
N VAL A 263 -9.84 -58.20 -26.29
CA VAL A 263 -9.18 -56.91 -26.52
C VAL A 263 -8.10 -56.65 -25.47
N GLU A 264 -6.83 -56.73 -25.89
CA GLU A 264 -5.67 -56.27 -25.11
C GLU A 264 -5.88 -54.81 -24.66
N PRO A 265 -5.77 -54.49 -23.35
CA PRO A 265 -5.84 -53.11 -22.89
C PRO A 265 -4.43 -52.53 -22.80
N ASP A 266 -3.80 -52.27 -23.94
CA ASP A 266 -2.52 -51.56 -24.00
C ASP A 266 -2.74 -50.12 -24.49
N SER A 267 -3.38 -49.26 -23.68
CA SER A 267 -3.37 -47.78 -23.83
C SER A 267 -4.36 -47.01 -22.92
N ALA A 268 -4.55 -47.42 -21.66
CA ALA A 268 -5.27 -46.57 -20.68
C ALA A 268 -4.61 -46.54 -19.29
N ARG A 269 -3.28 -46.66 -19.25
CA ARG A 269 -2.47 -46.19 -18.12
C ARG A 269 -2.28 -44.67 -18.22
N GLU A 270 -3.38 -43.93 -18.33
CA GLU A 270 -3.36 -42.49 -18.11
C GLU A 270 -3.18 -42.26 -16.61
N HIS A 271 -1.94 -41.95 -16.24
CA HIS A 271 -1.53 -41.27 -15.00
C HIS A 271 -2.49 -41.41 -13.82
N HIS A 272 -2.29 -42.47 -13.04
CA HIS A 272 -2.57 -42.45 -11.61
C HIS A 272 -1.72 -41.32 -10.97
N GLU A 273 -2.14 -40.06 -11.09
CA GLU A 273 -1.80 -39.09 -10.06
C GLU A 273 -2.55 -39.55 -8.80
N GLU A 274 -1.86 -40.33 -7.96
CA GLU A 274 -2.27 -40.53 -6.59
C GLU A 274 -2.58 -39.15 -6.01
N PHE A 275 -3.84 -38.92 -5.65
CA PHE A 275 -4.21 -37.71 -4.94
C PHE A 275 -3.42 -37.67 -3.65
N ASN A 276 -2.32 -36.89 -3.68
CA ASN A 276 -1.44 -36.69 -2.56
C ASN A 276 -2.15 -35.82 -1.54
N PHE A 277 -3.01 -36.45 -0.72
CA PHE A 277 -3.68 -35.79 0.40
C PHE A 277 -2.69 -35.04 1.29
N SER A 278 -1.48 -35.60 1.45
CA SER A 278 -0.37 -34.96 2.16
C SER A 278 0.02 -33.62 1.54
N GLU A 279 0.14 -33.53 0.21
CA GLU A 279 0.52 -32.32 -0.51
C GLU A 279 -0.56 -31.22 -0.39
N VAL A 280 -1.83 -31.59 -0.60
CA VAL A 280 -2.95 -30.65 -0.42
C VAL A 280 -3.04 -30.15 1.01
N PHE A 281 -2.82 -31.05 1.99
CA PHE A 281 -2.83 -30.68 3.40
C PHE A 281 -1.68 -29.73 3.76
N VAL A 282 -0.46 -30.00 3.27
CA VAL A 282 0.71 -29.13 3.49
C VAL A 282 0.51 -27.77 2.83
N HIS A 283 0.03 -27.72 1.58
CA HIS A 283 -0.26 -26.45 0.89
C HIS A 283 -1.31 -25.62 1.63
N GLN A 284 -2.40 -26.24 2.09
CA GLN A 284 -3.43 -25.54 2.88
C GLN A 284 -2.90 -25.05 4.23
N MET A 285 -2.02 -25.82 4.88
CA MET A 285 -1.37 -25.42 6.12
C MET A 285 -0.48 -24.20 5.93
N ILE A 286 0.33 -24.17 4.87
CA ILE A 286 1.17 -23.02 4.52
C ILE A 286 0.29 -21.80 4.27
N HIS A 287 -0.75 -21.93 3.45
CA HIS A 287 -1.68 -20.83 3.18
C HIS A 287 -2.36 -20.30 4.45
N SER A 288 -2.71 -21.19 5.40
CA SER A 288 -3.27 -20.79 6.68
C SER A 288 -2.29 -20.00 7.54
N ILE A 289 -1.04 -20.45 7.64
CA ILE A 289 0.01 -19.79 8.42
C ILE A 289 0.39 -18.45 7.79
N GLU A 290 0.56 -18.43 6.47
CA GLU A 290 0.85 -17.21 5.70
C GLU A 290 -0.27 -16.17 5.90
N PHE A 291 -1.53 -16.59 5.85
CA PHE A 291 -2.64 -15.66 6.07
C PHE A 291 -2.64 -15.07 7.49
N VAL A 292 -2.48 -15.90 8.53
CA VAL A 292 -2.52 -15.44 9.93
C VAL A 292 -1.35 -14.51 10.24
N LEU A 293 -0.13 -14.89 9.88
CA LEU A 293 1.07 -14.06 10.09
C LEU A 293 1.05 -12.83 9.17
N GLY A 294 0.60 -13.00 7.94
CA GLY A 294 0.44 -11.95 6.94
C GLY A 294 -0.59 -10.92 7.35
N ALA A 295 -1.71 -11.29 7.98
CA ALA A 295 -2.71 -10.32 8.45
C ALA A 295 -2.13 -9.33 9.47
N VAL A 296 -1.30 -9.81 10.41
CA VAL A 296 -0.62 -8.95 11.39
C VAL A 296 0.48 -8.12 10.74
N SER A 297 1.34 -8.76 9.97
CA SER A 297 2.47 -8.12 9.29
C SER A 297 2.03 -7.04 8.30
N ASN A 298 1.01 -7.33 7.48
CA ASN A 298 0.47 -6.42 6.49
C ASN A 298 -0.17 -5.21 7.17
N THR A 299 -0.91 -5.41 8.26
CA THR A 299 -1.48 -4.29 9.04
C THR A 299 -0.40 -3.38 9.61
N ALA A 300 0.68 -3.95 10.16
CA ALA A 300 1.81 -3.17 10.65
C ALA A 300 2.56 -2.44 9.51
N SER A 301 2.68 -3.05 8.33
CA SER A 301 3.32 -2.44 7.15
C SER A 301 2.65 -1.12 6.72
N TYR A 302 1.35 -0.96 6.96
CA TYR A 302 0.62 0.29 6.67
C TYR A 302 1.12 1.49 7.47
N LEU A 303 1.76 1.30 8.63
CA LEU A 303 2.38 2.38 9.43
C LEU A 303 3.40 3.19 8.63
N ARG A 304 3.90 2.63 7.51
CA ARG A 304 4.74 3.34 6.55
C ARG A 304 4.08 4.61 6.00
N LEU A 305 2.77 4.60 5.76
CA LEU A 305 2.02 5.77 5.28
C LEU A 305 2.17 6.94 6.27
N TRP A 306 2.07 6.63 7.57
CA TRP A 306 2.31 7.62 8.62
C TRP A 306 3.76 8.09 8.64
N ALA A 307 4.73 7.15 8.69
CA ALA A 307 6.14 7.48 8.81
C ALA A 307 6.62 8.39 7.66
N LEU A 308 6.21 8.08 6.43
CA LEU A 308 6.58 8.87 5.26
C LEU A 308 5.90 10.24 5.24
N SER A 309 4.62 10.31 5.61
CA SER A 309 3.89 11.59 5.72
C SER A 309 4.43 12.48 6.83
N LEU A 310 4.93 11.90 7.92
CA LEU A 310 5.59 12.65 8.99
C LEU A 310 6.95 13.17 8.51
N ALA A 311 7.80 12.31 7.93
CA ALA A 311 9.11 12.71 7.42
C ALA A 311 9.01 13.86 6.40
N HIS A 312 8.05 13.78 5.47
CA HIS A 312 7.81 14.84 4.48
C HIS A 312 7.43 16.18 5.14
N SER A 313 6.54 16.15 6.13
CA SER A 313 6.13 17.35 6.89
C SER A 313 7.30 17.97 7.66
N GLU A 314 8.09 17.15 8.34
CA GLU A 314 9.26 17.64 9.10
C GLU A 314 10.33 18.21 8.18
N LEU A 315 10.65 17.51 7.09
CA LEU A 315 11.64 17.98 6.12
C LEU A 315 11.21 19.30 5.46
N SER A 316 9.92 19.42 5.09
CA SER A 316 9.37 20.67 4.55
C SER A 316 9.48 21.82 5.55
N THR A 317 9.23 21.56 6.84
CA THR A 317 9.34 22.56 7.93
C THR A 317 10.79 23.01 8.12
N VAL A 318 11.74 22.08 8.12
CA VAL A 318 13.17 22.40 8.23
C VAL A 318 13.65 23.25 7.04
N PHE A 319 13.23 22.93 5.81
CA PHE A 319 13.58 23.75 4.66
C PHE A 319 12.97 25.15 4.73
N TYR A 320 11.71 25.26 5.16
CA TYR A 320 11.05 26.54 5.32
C TYR A 320 11.76 27.42 6.37
N GLU A 321 12.00 26.89 7.57
CA GLU A 321 12.61 27.65 8.66
C GLU A 321 14.08 27.96 8.43
N LYS A 322 14.87 26.98 7.97
CA LYS A 322 16.33 27.12 7.90
C LYS A 322 16.82 27.77 6.61
N VAL A 323 16.04 27.71 5.52
CA VAL A 323 16.42 28.33 4.24
C VAL A 323 15.65 29.62 4.01
N LEU A 324 14.31 29.58 4.03
CA LEU A 324 13.50 30.74 3.64
C LEU A 324 13.44 31.80 4.74
N LEU A 325 13.09 31.45 5.99
CA LEU A 325 13.02 32.43 7.08
C LEU A 325 14.39 33.05 7.40
N LEU A 326 15.45 32.24 7.37
CA LEU A 326 16.81 32.73 7.57
C LEU A 326 17.25 33.71 6.47
N ALA A 327 16.92 33.44 5.20
CA ALA A 327 17.20 34.35 4.10
C ALA A 327 16.40 35.66 4.19
N TRP A 328 15.17 35.60 4.71
CA TRP A 328 14.30 36.77 4.89
C TRP A 328 14.77 37.71 6.00
N GLY A 329 15.49 37.19 7.00
CA GLY A 329 16.06 37.97 8.10
C GLY A 329 17.17 38.95 7.70
N TYR A 330 17.71 38.85 6.49
CA TYR A 330 18.71 39.78 5.96
C TYR A 330 18.04 40.90 5.12
N ASP A 331 18.48 42.14 5.30
CA ASP A 331 17.94 43.31 4.56
C ASP A 331 18.42 43.41 3.11
N ASN A 332 19.47 42.66 2.74
CA ASN A 332 20.02 42.67 1.38
C ASN A 332 19.11 41.90 0.41
N VAL A 333 18.55 42.61 -0.57
CA VAL A 333 17.71 42.05 -1.65
C VAL A 333 18.38 40.90 -2.40
N VAL A 334 19.69 40.98 -2.61
CA VAL A 334 20.47 39.92 -3.29
C VAL A 334 20.47 38.61 -2.48
N ILE A 335 20.59 38.69 -1.16
CA ILE A 335 20.61 37.52 -0.28
C ILE A 335 19.21 36.88 -0.25
N ARG A 336 18.14 37.69 -0.22
CA ARG A 336 16.75 37.19 -0.32
C ARG A 336 16.50 36.45 -1.62
N LEU A 337 16.96 36.99 -2.75
CA LEU A 337 16.80 36.36 -4.06
C LEU A 337 17.54 35.02 -4.15
N ILE A 338 18.79 34.97 -3.67
CA ILE A 338 19.58 33.74 -3.64
C ILE A 338 18.93 32.71 -2.72
N GLY A 339 18.47 33.12 -1.53
CA GLY A 339 17.77 32.24 -0.59
C GLY A 339 16.48 31.64 -1.18
N LEU A 340 15.69 32.45 -1.89
CA LEU A 340 14.49 31.99 -2.61
C LEU A 340 14.86 30.99 -3.72
N ALA A 341 15.90 31.26 -4.50
CA ALA A 341 16.35 30.38 -5.57
C ALA A 341 16.82 29.02 -5.02
N VAL A 342 17.58 29.03 -3.92
CA VAL A 342 18.02 27.81 -3.23
C VAL A 342 16.83 27.04 -2.65
N PHE A 343 15.88 27.72 -2.03
CA PHE A 343 14.66 27.10 -1.50
C PHE A 343 13.82 26.46 -2.61
N ALA A 344 13.64 27.15 -3.73
CA ALA A 344 12.90 26.63 -4.89
C ALA A 344 13.58 25.40 -5.49
N PHE A 345 14.92 25.43 -5.64
CA PHE A 345 15.68 24.29 -6.14
C PHE A 345 15.62 23.09 -5.20
N ALA A 346 15.83 23.31 -3.89
CA ALA A 346 15.76 22.26 -2.88
C ALA A 346 14.37 21.61 -2.82
N THR A 347 13.31 22.42 -2.84
CA THR A 347 11.92 21.94 -2.83
C THR A 347 11.57 21.17 -4.11
N ALA A 348 12.00 21.65 -5.28
CA ALA A 348 11.74 20.98 -6.54
C ALA A 348 12.47 19.63 -6.66
N PHE A 349 13.75 19.56 -6.28
CA PHE A 349 14.55 18.36 -6.47
C PHE A 349 14.35 17.34 -5.33
N ILE A 350 14.39 17.79 -4.07
CA ILE A 350 14.35 16.89 -2.92
C ILE A 350 12.89 16.52 -2.59
N LEU A 351 12.05 17.51 -2.29
CA LEU A 351 10.68 17.28 -1.84
C LEU A 351 9.77 16.76 -2.97
N LEU A 352 9.80 17.41 -4.14
CA LEU A 352 8.90 17.04 -5.24
C LEU A 352 9.37 15.84 -6.05
N MET A 353 10.66 15.71 -6.37
CA MET A 353 11.13 14.62 -7.23
C MET A 353 11.54 13.37 -6.43
N MET A 354 12.47 13.50 -5.49
CA MET A 354 13.04 12.35 -4.77
C MET A 354 12.04 11.73 -3.78
N GLU A 355 11.42 12.53 -2.92
CA GLU A 355 10.49 12.00 -1.92
C GLU A 355 9.19 11.46 -2.53
N THR A 356 8.65 12.13 -3.56
CA THR A 356 7.46 11.62 -4.27
C THR A 356 7.73 10.28 -4.94
N LEU A 357 8.92 10.06 -5.51
CA LEU A 357 9.30 8.77 -6.08
C LEU A 357 9.35 7.68 -4.99
N SER A 358 9.91 8.00 -3.83
CA SER A 358 9.91 7.09 -2.67
C SER A 358 8.49 6.75 -2.21
N ALA A 359 7.62 7.75 -2.10
CA ALA A 359 6.21 7.59 -1.76
C ALA A 359 5.46 6.72 -2.77
N PHE A 360 5.72 6.93 -4.05
CA PHE A 360 5.16 6.14 -5.13
C PHE A 360 5.56 4.66 -5.03
N LEU A 361 6.86 4.35 -4.84
CA LEU A 361 7.33 2.97 -4.71
C LEU A 361 6.77 2.29 -3.46
N HIS A 362 6.63 3.02 -2.36
CA HIS A 362 6.00 2.50 -1.15
C HIS A 362 4.50 2.24 -1.32
N ALA A 363 3.79 3.10 -2.05
CA ALA A 363 2.39 2.88 -2.42
C ALA A 363 2.24 1.68 -3.36
N LEU A 364 3.13 1.52 -4.36
CA LEU A 364 3.15 0.36 -5.24
C LEU A 364 3.38 -0.94 -4.48
N ARG A 365 4.32 -0.94 -3.52
CA ARG A 365 4.54 -2.10 -2.66
C ARG A 365 3.28 -2.47 -1.90
N LEU A 366 2.61 -1.50 -1.26
CA LEU A 366 1.33 -1.71 -0.56
C LEU A 366 0.26 -2.35 -1.46
N HIS A 367 0.25 -2.02 -2.75
CA HIS A 367 -0.66 -2.64 -3.70
C HIS A 367 -0.23 -4.05 -4.09
N TRP A 368 1.06 -4.26 -4.34
CA TRP A 368 1.58 -5.54 -4.82
C TRP A 368 1.57 -6.62 -3.74
N VAL A 369 2.08 -6.31 -2.54
CA VAL A 369 2.26 -7.31 -1.49
C VAL A 369 1.02 -7.38 -0.59
N GLU A 370 0.49 -6.25 -0.15
CA GLU A 370 -0.57 -6.23 0.86
C GLU A 370 -1.99 -6.33 0.26
N PHE A 371 -2.23 -5.79 -0.95
CA PHE A 371 -3.55 -5.83 -1.61
C PHE A 371 -3.72 -7.03 -2.55
N GLN A 372 -2.80 -7.24 -3.50
CA GLN A 372 -2.93 -8.30 -4.51
C GLN A 372 -2.81 -9.71 -3.94
N ASN A 373 -2.01 -9.92 -2.88
CA ASN A 373 -1.82 -11.24 -2.27
C ASN A 373 -3.13 -11.87 -1.72
N LYS A 374 -4.24 -11.13 -1.67
CA LYS A 374 -5.53 -11.62 -1.15
C LYS A 374 -6.45 -12.22 -2.22
N PHE A 375 -6.32 -11.83 -3.48
CA PHE A 375 -7.27 -12.22 -4.54
C PHE A 375 -6.62 -12.59 -5.88
N TYR A 376 -5.37 -12.19 -6.10
CA TYR A 376 -4.69 -12.38 -7.38
C TYR A 376 -3.82 -13.64 -7.33
N TYR A 377 -4.23 -14.68 -8.06
CA TYR A 377 -3.53 -15.97 -8.10
C TYR A 377 -2.38 -16.04 -9.13
N GLY A 378 -2.30 -15.10 -10.09
CA GLY A 378 -1.12 -14.93 -10.95
C GLY A 378 -0.92 -15.93 -12.09
N ASP A 379 -1.76 -16.96 -12.25
CA ASP A 379 -1.55 -18.08 -13.19
C ASP A 379 -1.93 -17.80 -14.67
N GLY A 380 -1.72 -16.56 -15.16
CA GLY A 380 -2.12 -16.14 -16.51
C GLY A 380 -0.94 -15.92 -17.47
N TYR A 381 -1.19 -16.09 -18.78
CA TYR A 381 -0.28 -15.63 -19.83
C TYR A 381 -0.79 -14.33 -20.46
N LYS A 382 0.13 -13.40 -20.76
CA LYS A 382 -0.23 -12.14 -21.44
C LYS A 382 -0.73 -12.46 -22.85
N PHE A 383 -1.96 -12.10 -23.15
CA PHE A 383 -2.50 -12.23 -24.50
C PHE A 383 -1.74 -11.32 -25.47
N LYS A 384 -1.00 -11.92 -26.41
CA LYS A 384 -0.36 -11.23 -27.53
C LYS A 384 -1.10 -11.65 -28.81
N PRO A 385 -2.01 -10.81 -29.36
CA PRO A 385 -2.63 -11.12 -30.65
C PRO A 385 -1.60 -11.02 -31.76
N PHE A 386 -1.77 -11.82 -32.82
CA PHE A 386 -1.01 -11.61 -34.04
C PHE A 386 -1.46 -10.30 -34.70
N SER A 387 -0.57 -9.30 -34.71
CA SER A 387 -0.82 -7.97 -35.30
C SER A 387 0.41 -7.51 -36.07
N PHE A 388 0.22 -7.05 -37.30
CA PHE A 388 1.31 -6.55 -38.14
C PHE A 388 2.03 -5.33 -37.54
N ALA A 389 1.35 -4.55 -36.68
CA ALA A 389 1.96 -3.40 -36.00
C ALA A 389 3.02 -3.82 -34.97
N LEU A 390 2.89 -5.01 -34.35
CA LEU A 390 3.85 -5.53 -33.37
C LEU A 390 5.12 -6.05 -34.04
N ILE A 391 5.04 -6.47 -35.30
CA ILE A 391 6.19 -7.00 -36.06
C ILE A 391 7.18 -5.88 -36.39
N THR A 392 6.70 -4.66 -36.63
CA THR A 392 7.56 -3.50 -36.89
C THR A 392 8.29 -3.01 -35.62
N GLU A 393 7.74 -3.25 -34.43
CA GLU A 393 8.37 -2.88 -33.15
C GLU A 393 9.47 -3.86 -32.67
N ASP A 394 9.45 -5.12 -33.12
CA ASP A 394 10.45 -6.13 -32.72
C ASP A 394 11.77 -6.04 -33.57
N ASP A 395 11.76 -5.28 -34.67
CA ASP A 395 12.88 -5.14 -35.63
C ASP A 395 13.70 -3.83 -35.48
N ASP A 396 13.28 -2.89 -34.60
CA ASP A 396 14.01 -1.66 -34.22
C ASP A 396 14.64 -1.79 -32.81
#